data_AF-A0A9E4IE33-F1
#
_entry.id   AF-A0A9E4IE33-F1
#
_cell.length_a   1.000
_cell.length_b   1.000
_cell.length_c   1.000
_cell.angle_alpha   90.00
_cell.angle_beta   90.00
_cell.angle_gamma   90.00
#
_symmetry.space_group_name_H-M   'P 1'
#
loop_
_entity.id
_entity.type
_entity.pdbx_description
1 polymer ?
#
loop_
_entity_poly.entity_id
_entity_poly.type
_entity_poly.pdbx_seq_one_letter_code
_entity_poly.pdbx_strand_id
1 'polypeptide(L)'
;MKSQRLFWLFCVLLAFALVAAACGNDDDEGGEIADCEVNQTDGNLNIFNWAEYIDEEQLAEFSEEFDVSVTMDVYDSNEAMQSIVGAGNSGYDLIVP
;
A
#
# COMPACT_ATOMS: atom_id res chain seq x y z
N MET A 1 52.41 4.60 -16.11
CA MET A 1 51.54 5.66 -16.71
C MET A 1 50.45 5.10 -17.64
N LYS A 2 50.72 4.16 -18.56
CA LYS A 2 49.69 3.56 -19.44
C LYS A 2 48.72 2.62 -18.72
N SER A 3 49.22 1.81 -17.77
CA SER A 3 48.40 0.91 -16.92
C SER A 3 47.45 1.66 -15.98
N GLN A 4 47.85 2.84 -15.50
CA GLN A 4 47.03 3.68 -14.63
C GLN A 4 45.89 4.38 -15.38
N ARG A 5 46.12 4.75 -16.66
CA ARG A 5 45.08 5.27 -17.56
C ARG A 5 44.09 4.18 -17.97
N LEU A 6 44.58 2.95 -18.17
CA LEU A 6 43.75 1.79 -18.49
C LEU A 6 42.89 1.37 -17.29
N PHE A 7 43.44 1.41 -16.07
CA PHE A 7 42.70 1.17 -14.84
C PHE A 7 41.66 2.26 -14.57
N TRP A 8 42.01 3.53 -14.80
CA TRP A 8 41.06 4.65 -14.66
C TRP A 8 39.92 4.57 -15.67
N LEU A 9 40.21 4.23 -16.94
CA LEU A 9 39.18 4.00 -17.96
C LEU A 9 38.29 2.80 -17.63
N PHE A 10 38.84 1.73 -17.06
CA PHE A 10 38.07 0.56 -16.63
C PHE A 10 37.15 0.90 -15.45
N CYS A 11 37.60 1.71 -14.49
CA CYS A 11 36.77 2.21 -13.39
C CYS A 11 35.65 3.13 -13.88
N VAL A 12 35.91 4.00 -14.85
CA VAL A 12 34.89 4.90 -15.43
C VAL A 12 33.85 4.12 -16.24
N LEU A 13 34.25 3.08 -16.97
CA LEU A 13 33.33 2.19 -17.69
C LEU A 13 32.44 1.37 -16.74
N LEU A 14 33.01 0.90 -15.63
CA LEU A 14 32.26 0.16 -14.61
C LEU A 14 31.26 1.07 -13.87
N ALA A 15 31.63 2.33 -13.63
CA ALA A 15 30.72 3.32 -13.03
C ALA A 15 29.58 3.73 -13.97
N PHE A 16 29.82 3.81 -15.29
CA PHE A 16 28.78 4.15 -16.26
C PHE A 16 27.76 3.01 -16.44
N ALA A 17 28.21 1.75 -16.36
CA ALA A 17 27.32 0.58 -16.38
C ALA A 17 26.40 0.52 -15.14
N LEU A 18 26.86 1.00 -13.98
CA LEU A 18 26.06 1.10 -12.76
C LEU A 18 24.95 2.16 -12.83
N VAL A 19 25.14 3.24 -13.61
CA VAL A 19 24.13 4.30 -13.76
C VAL A 19 23.01 3.87 -14.72
N ALA A 20 23.28 3.01 -15.70
CA ALA A 20 22.26 2.52 -16.64
C ALA A 20 21.23 1.55 -16.00
N ALA A 21 21.57 0.94 -14.86
CA ALA A 21 20.65 0.11 -14.07
C ALA A 21 19.80 0.93 -13.07
N ALA A 22 19.97 2.25 -13.03
CA ALA A 22 19.28 3.15 -12.09
C ALA A 22 18.04 3.84 -12.68
N CYS A 23 17.66 3.56 -13.93
CA CYS A 23 16.26 3.64 -14.34
C CYS A 23 15.58 2.34 -13.89
N GLY A 24 15.48 2.21 -12.57
CA GLY A 24 14.74 1.15 -11.90
C GLY A 24 13.27 1.51 -11.90
N ASN A 25 12.46 0.51 -12.28
CA ASN A 25 11.07 0.29 -11.93
C ASN A 25 10.26 1.54 -11.56
N ASP A 26 9.44 1.98 -12.51
CA ASP A 26 8.28 2.83 -12.23
C ASP A 26 7.26 2.00 -11.42
N ASP A 27 7.56 1.74 -10.14
CA ASP A 27 6.56 1.31 -9.17
C ASP A 27 5.91 2.61 -8.68
N ASP A 28 4.88 3.05 -9.43
CA ASP A 28 4.00 4.16 -9.08
C ASP A 28 3.26 3.84 -7.75
N GLU A 29 3.92 4.10 -6.61
CA GLU A 29 3.27 4.19 -5.32
C GLU A 29 2.56 5.55 -5.21
N GLY A 30 1.45 5.66 -5.93
CA GLY A 30 0.57 6.81 -5.89
C GLY A 30 -0.86 6.35 -5.99
N GLY A 31 -1.46 6.01 -4.83
CA GLY A 31 -2.86 5.65 -4.60
C GLY A 31 -3.77 5.73 -5.84
N GLU A 32 -3.67 4.71 -6.68
CA GLU A 32 -4.59 4.50 -7.78
C GLU A 32 -5.90 4.06 -7.14
N ILE A 33 -6.95 4.89 -7.23
CA ILE A 33 -8.28 4.42 -6.89
C ILE A 33 -8.57 3.30 -7.89
N ALA A 34 -8.66 2.07 -7.41
CA ALA A 34 -8.87 0.92 -8.26
C ALA A 34 -10.14 1.14 -9.10
N ASP A 35 -10.00 1.05 -10.43
CA ASP A 35 -11.10 1.16 -11.38
C ASP A 35 -11.87 -0.16 -11.42
N CYS A 36 -12.73 -0.37 -10.41
CA CYS A 36 -13.57 -1.56 -10.30
C CYS A 36 -14.90 -1.36 -11.04
N GLU A 37 -15.28 -2.29 -11.91
CA GLU A 37 -16.65 -2.34 -12.43
C GLU A 37 -17.63 -2.95 -11.41
N VAL A 38 -18.94 -2.84 -11.66
CA VAL A 38 -19.97 -3.44 -10.80
C VAL A 38 -19.79 -4.97 -10.76
N ASN A 39 -19.73 -5.54 -9.54
CA ASN A 39 -19.40 -6.94 -9.22
C ASN A 39 -17.91 -7.30 -9.34
N GLN A 40 -17.01 -6.31 -9.35
CA GLN A 40 -15.57 -6.53 -9.17
C GLN A 40 -15.12 -5.98 -7.82
N THR A 41 -14.01 -6.52 -7.34
CA THR A 41 -13.29 -6.06 -6.15
C THR A 41 -11.84 -5.82 -6.54
N ASP A 42 -11.20 -4.84 -5.90
CA ASP A 42 -9.77 -4.60 -5.96
C ASP A 42 -8.97 -5.51 -5.02
N GLY A 43 -9.67 -6.42 -4.33
CA GLY A 43 -9.09 -7.40 -3.43
C GLY A 43 -8.82 -6.89 -2.02
N ASN A 44 -9.16 -5.64 -1.66
CA ASN A 44 -8.93 -5.10 -0.32
C ASN A 44 -10.20 -4.48 0.28
N LEU A 45 -10.33 -4.58 1.59
CA LEU A 45 -11.40 -3.95 2.36
C LEU A 45 -10.84 -3.41 3.67
N ASN A 46 -10.81 -2.09 3.81
CA ASN A 46 -10.31 -1.39 5.00
C ASN A 46 -11.50 -0.88 5.83
N ILE A 47 -11.62 -1.40 7.05
CA ILE A 47 -12.73 -1.14 7.96
C ILE A 47 -12.24 -0.31 9.15
N PHE A 48 -13.05 0.65 9.59
CA PHE A 48 -12.85 1.37 10.84
C PHE A 48 -14.07 1.22 11.76
N ASN A 49 -13.92 0.49 12.87
CA ASN A 49 -15.04 0.05 13.71
C ASN A 49 -14.70 0.04 15.21
N TRP A 50 -15.67 -0.25 16.06
CA TRP A 50 -15.46 -0.56 17.47
C TRP A 50 -14.86 -1.96 17.63
N ALA A 51 -13.90 -2.10 18.56
CA ALA A 51 -13.19 -3.37 18.77
C ALA A 51 -14.09 -4.56 19.13
N GLU A 52 -15.25 -4.32 19.75
CA GLU A 52 -16.11 -5.36 20.32
C GLU A 52 -17.27 -5.77 19.39
N TYR A 53 -17.37 -5.19 18.19
CA TYR A 53 -18.54 -5.37 17.32
C TYR A 53 -18.45 -6.57 16.38
N ILE A 54 -17.23 -6.97 15.99
CA ILE A 54 -17.01 -8.05 15.04
C ILE A 54 -15.95 -9.00 15.61
N ASP A 55 -16.21 -10.30 15.50
CA ASP A 55 -15.24 -11.33 15.85
C ASP A 55 -14.18 -11.46 14.74
N GLU A 56 -12.90 -11.60 15.12
CA GLU A 56 -11.81 -11.81 14.17
C GLU A 56 -12.01 -13.05 13.29
N GLU A 57 -12.67 -14.10 13.81
CA GLU A 57 -13.01 -15.30 13.05
C GLU A 57 -14.00 -14.97 11.91
N GLN A 58 -14.96 -14.09 12.14
CA GLN A 58 -15.91 -13.66 11.11
C GLN A 58 -15.24 -12.83 10.01
N LEU A 59 -14.25 -12.02 10.36
CA LEU A 59 -13.44 -11.29 9.37
C LEU A 59 -12.62 -12.26 8.51
N ALA A 60 -12.05 -13.29 9.12
CA ALA A 60 -11.30 -14.32 8.40
C ALA A 60 -12.20 -15.16 7.47
N GLU A 61 -13.37 -15.59 7.95
CA GLU A 61 -14.37 -16.30 7.14
C GLU A 61 -14.83 -15.46 5.94
N PHE A 62 -15.11 -14.17 6.15
CA PHE A 62 -15.48 -13.26 5.07
C PHE A 62 -14.34 -13.08 4.05
N SER A 63 -13.10 -12.91 4.54
CA SER A 63 -11.91 -12.80 3.71
C SER A 63 -11.74 -14.03 2.79
N GLU A 64 -11.94 -15.24 3.34
CA GLU A 64 -11.87 -16.49 2.58
C GLU A 64 -13.04 -16.67 1.61
N GLU A 65 -14.27 -16.36 2.03
CA GLU A 65 -15.47 -16.56 1.19
C GLU A 65 -15.45 -15.67 -0.06
N PHE A 66 -14.95 -14.43 0.07
CA PHE A 66 -14.97 -13.44 -1.00
C PHE A 66 -13.62 -13.23 -1.69
N ASP A 67 -12.56 -13.93 -1.28
CA ASP A 67 -11.19 -13.79 -1.81
C ASP A 67 -10.68 -12.33 -1.75
N VAL A 68 -10.86 -11.70 -0.58
CA VAL A 68 -10.44 -10.31 -0.32
C VAL A 68 -9.60 -10.21 0.95
N SER A 69 -8.64 -9.29 0.98
CA SER A 69 -7.91 -8.93 2.19
C SER A 69 -8.72 -7.96 3.03
N VAL A 70 -9.02 -8.33 4.27
CA VAL A 70 -9.76 -7.47 5.19
C VAL A 70 -8.82 -6.94 6.28
N THR A 71 -8.76 -5.63 6.43
CA THR A 71 -8.13 -4.98 7.57
C THR A 71 -9.18 -4.24 8.39
N MET A 72 -9.07 -4.30 9.71
CA MET A 72 -9.95 -3.57 10.60
C MET A 72 -9.12 -2.82 11.64
N ASP A 73 -9.18 -1.51 11.56
CA ASP A 73 -8.70 -0.63 12.62
C ASP A 73 -9.84 -0.31 13.59
N VAL A 74 -9.47 0.00 14.83
CA VAL A 74 -10.43 0.24 15.91
C VAL A 74 -10.29 1.61 16.54
N TYR A 75 -11.41 2.15 17.03
CA TYR A 75 -11.45 3.37 17.84
C TYR A 75 -12.23 3.17 19.15
N ASP A 76 -12.01 4.11 20.08
CA ASP A 76 -12.54 4.08 21.44
C ASP A 76 -13.63 5.14 21.72
N SER A 77 -13.84 6.05 20.77
CA SER A 77 -14.79 7.16 20.88
C SER A 77 -15.18 7.72 19.51
N ASN A 78 -16.38 8.28 19.44
CA ASN A 78 -16.85 8.94 18.24
C ASN A 78 -16.04 10.18 17.91
N GLU A 79 -15.52 10.90 18.91
CA GLU A 79 -14.63 12.04 18.71
C GLU A 79 -13.31 11.64 18.05
N ALA A 80 -12.69 10.52 18.47
CA ALA A 80 -11.48 10.00 17.84
C ALA A 80 -11.75 9.57 16.40
N MET A 81 -12.85 8.86 16.15
CA MET A 81 -13.25 8.46 14.80
C MET A 81 -13.51 9.68 13.89
N GLN A 82 -14.30 10.64 14.37
CA GLN A 82 -14.61 11.87 13.62
C GLN A 82 -13.37 12.67 13.26
N SER A 83 -12.35 12.67 14.12
CA SER A 83 -11.09 13.38 13.82
C SER A 83 -10.37 12.80 12.59
N ILE A 84 -10.44 11.49 12.38
CA ILE A 84 -9.80 10.83 11.23
C ILE A 84 -10.66 10.99 9.98
N VAL A 85 -11.96 10.72 10.08
CA VAL A 85 -12.90 10.83 8.95
C VAL A 85 -13.01 12.27 8.46
N GLY A 86 -13.12 13.23 9.39
CA GLY A 86 -13.28 14.65 9.09
C GLY A 86 -12.03 15.31 8.49
N ALA A 87 -10.85 14.70 8.65
CA ALA A 87 -9.64 15.13 7.93
C ALA A 87 -9.74 14.90 6.42
N GLY A 88 -10.68 14.05 5.98
CA GLY A 88 -10.84 13.64 4.58
C GLY A 88 -9.81 12.57 4.19
N ASN A 89 -10.09 11.86 3.09
CA ASN A 89 -9.23 10.78 2.58
C ASN A 89 -8.76 9.82 3.69
N SER A 90 -9.69 9.34 4.52
CA SER A 90 -9.39 8.57 5.72
C SER A 90 -8.73 7.21 5.42
N GLY A 91 -8.78 6.74 4.18
CA GLY A 91 -8.21 5.45 3.76
C GLY A 91 -9.05 4.23 4.14
N TYR A 92 -10.29 4.44 4.61
CA TYR A 92 -11.22 3.37 4.97
C TYR A 92 -12.42 3.36 4.02
N ASP A 93 -12.87 2.16 3.66
CA ASP A 93 -14.01 1.92 2.78
C ASP A 93 -15.32 1.87 3.57
N LEU A 94 -15.26 1.40 4.82
CA LEU A 94 -16.41 1.26 5.72
C LEU A 94 -16.08 1.78 7.11
N ILE A 95 -16.96 2.65 7.63
CA ILE A 95 -16.84 3.25 8.97
C ILE A 95 -18.16 3.03 9.72
N VAL A 96 -18.10 2.69 11.02
CA VAL A 96 -19.27 2.28 11.83
C VAL A 96 -19.55 3.22 13.02
N PRO A 97 -20.01 4.47 12.78
CA PRO A 97 -20.10 5.53 13.80
C PRO A 97 -21.02 5.22 15.01
#